data_AF-A0A7Z9WBE0-F1
#
_entry.id   AF-A0A7Z9WBE0-F1
#
_cell.length_a   1.000
_cell.length_b   1.000
_cell.length_c   1.000
_cell.angle_alpha   90.00
_cell.angle_beta   90.00
_cell.angle_gamma   90.00
#
_symmetry.space_group_name_H-M   'P 1'
#
loop_
_entity.id
_entity.type
_entity.pdbx_description
1 polymer ?
#
loop_
_entity_poly.entity_id
_entity_poly.type
_entity_poly.pdbx_seq_one_letter_code
_entity_poly.pdbx_strand_id
1 'polypeptide(L)'
;KAAGYIHWYNSVGADMAKIKAGDKEAHNHYCNMPPYKRVTARMVFAQIRYYDRVDPRGHLYGAILASLRKYRNEIANNNSAQYHLAFCAHYVGDLSQPLHNTIWNDFNKVNHRAFDAILENEVLDNLDRIRIYHIEIRSERDIAKEIARIANISKRMGYKLERESRLITKKEAYVQISHSASLLKAILNWLRSQGLGP
;
A
#
# COMPACT_ATOMS: atom_id res chain seq x y z
N LYS A 1 -9.30 -0.14 8.40
CA LYS A 1 -10.45 0.31 9.23
C LYS A 1 -11.07 1.62 8.72
N ALA A 2 -10.38 2.78 8.75
CA ALA A 2 -10.95 4.09 8.37
C ALA A 2 -11.55 4.19 6.95
N ALA A 3 -11.05 3.40 5.99
CA ALA A 3 -11.61 3.34 4.64
C ALA A 3 -13.01 2.69 4.57
N GLY A 4 -13.50 2.06 5.64
CA GLY A 4 -14.77 1.33 5.66
C GLY A 4 -14.69 -0.09 5.12
N TYR A 5 -13.49 -0.69 5.03
CA TYR A 5 -13.34 -2.11 4.71
C TYR A 5 -13.73 -2.96 5.92
N ILE A 6 -14.78 -3.77 5.80
CA ILE A 6 -15.36 -4.55 6.92
C ILE A 6 -14.36 -5.60 7.43
N HIS A 7 -13.66 -6.28 6.52
CA HIS A 7 -12.68 -7.32 6.84
C HIS A 7 -11.25 -6.80 7.00
N TRP A 8 -11.08 -5.54 7.44
CA TRP A 8 -9.76 -4.92 7.55
C TRP A 8 -8.76 -5.70 8.42
N TYR A 9 -9.24 -6.48 9.39
CA TYR A 9 -8.40 -7.31 10.25
C TYR A 9 -7.69 -8.43 9.46
N ASN A 10 -8.27 -8.89 8.35
CA ASN A 10 -7.64 -9.87 7.46
C ASN A 10 -6.44 -9.30 6.70
N SER A 11 -6.24 -7.98 6.67
CA SER A 11 -5.10 -7.36 5.99
C SER A 11 -3.76 -7.73 6.62
N VAL A 12 -3.72 -8.19 7.88
CA VAL A 12 -2.49 -8.79 8.45
C VAL A 12 -2.06 -10.08 7.71
N GLY A 13 -2.97 -10.68 6.95
CA GLY A 13 -2.74 -11.93 6.22
C GLY A 13 -1.58 -11.87 5.22
N ALA A 14 -1.29 -10.71 4.62
CA ALA A 14 -0.14 -10.56 3.72
C ALA A 14 1.18 -10.75 4.48
N ASP A 15 1.34 -10.09 5.63
CA ASP A 15 2.50 -10.29 6.50
C ASP A 15 2.60 -11.70 7.07
N MET A 16 1.47 -12.33 7.39
CA MET A 16 1.47 -13.75 7.80
C MET A 16 1.89 -14.68 6.65
N ALA A 17 1.46 -14.39 5.42
CA ALA A 17 1.85 -15.14 4.24
C ALA A 17 3.34 -15.01 3.96
N LYS A 18 3.95 -13.84 4.22
CA LYS A 18 5.39 -13.61 4.13
C LYS A 18 6.21 -14.62 4.92
N ILE A 19 5.75 -15.01 6.12
CA ILE A 19 6.43 -16.00 6.98
C ILE A 19 6.53 -17.37 6.29
N LYS A 20 5.51 -17.76 5.51
CA LYS A 20 5.47 -19.07 4.83
C LYS A 20 6.04 -19.03 3.41
N ALA A 21 5.76 -17.96 2.66
CA ALA A 21 6.10 -17.82 1.25
C ALA A 21 7.49 -17.17 1.01
N GLY A 22 8.09 -16.60 2.06
CA GLY A 22 9.40 -15.95 1.99
C GLY A 22 9.42 -14.77 1.01
N ASP A 23 10.51 -14.65 0.26
CA ASP A 23 10.76 -13.55 -0.67
C ASP A 23 9.73 -13.41 -1.79
N LYS A 24 8.98 -14.49 -2.08
CA LYS A 24 7.89 -14.42 -3.05
C LYS A 24 6.82 -13.43 -2.62
N GLU A 25 6.50 -13.40 -1.32
CA GLU A 25 5.54 -12.44 -0.76
C GLU A 25 6.25 -11.20 -0.22
N ALA A 26 7.44 -11.33 0.39
CA ALA A 26 8.15 -10.18 0.97
C ALA A 26 8.38 -9.04 -0.03
N HIS A 27 8.64 -9.37 -1.30
CA HIS A 27 8.87 -8.39 -2.37
C HIS A 27 7.60 -7.65 -2.84
N ASN A 28 6.40 -8.07 -2.39
CA ASN A 28 5.15 -7.35 -2.59
C ASN A 28 4.97 -6.15 -1.63
N HIS A 29 5.76 -6.05 -0.56
CA HIS A 29 5.53 -5.03 0.49
C HIS A 29 6.29 -3.72 0.28
N TYR A 30 7.26 -3.68 -0.65
CA TYR A 30 8.09 -2.48 -0.84
C TYR A 30 8.46 -2.26 -2.32
N CYS A 31 9.07 -1.11 -2.60
CA CYS A 31 9.76 -0.84 -3.85
C CYS A 31 10.98 0.07 -3.61
N ASN A 32 12.17 -0.46 -3.87
CA ASN A 32 13.47 0.21 -3.77
C ASN A 32 13.60 1.29 -4.86
N MET A 33 13.07 2.48 -4.59
CA MET A 33 13.02 3.56 -5.57
C MET A 33 14.02 4.68 -5.25
N PRO A 34 15.00 4.98 -6.11
CA PRO A 34 15.96 6.05 -5.87
C PRO A 34 15.31 7.44 -5.86
N PRO A 35 15.95 8.45 -5.23
CA PRO A 35 15.34 9.76 -5.00
C PRO A 35 15.02 10.49 -6.30
N TYR A 36 15.87 10.36 -7.33
CA TYR A 36 15.72 11.02 -8.63
C TYR A 36 14.67 10.37 -9.54
N LYS A 37 14.27 9.11 -9.29
CA LYS A 37 13.36 8.39 -10.17
C LYS A 37 11.90 8.64 -9.80
N ARG A 38 11.13 9.22 -10.71
CA ARG A 38 9.69 9.45 -10.53
C ARG A 38 8.92 8.15 -10.80
N VAL A 39 8.02 7.77 -9.88
CA VAL A 39 7.10 6.66 -10.09
C VAL A 39 6.00 7.10 -11.07
N THR A 40 5.65 6.24 -12.03
CA THR A 40 4.63 6.53 -13.05
C THR A 40 3.61 5.41 -13.13
N ALA A 41 2.40 5.69 -13.62
CA ALA A 41 1.38 4.65 -13.83
C ALA A 41 1.88 3.50 -14.74
N ARG A 42 2.73 3.82 -15.73
CA ARG A 42 3.39 2.80 -16.57
C ARG A 42 4.25 1.84 -15.74
N MET A 43 4.99 2.36 -14.76
CA MET A 43 5.79 1.52 -13.85
C MET A 43 4.91 0.63 -12.98
N VAL A 44 3.75 1.13 -12.52
CA VAL A 44 2.77 0.34 -11.77
C VAL A 44 2.31 -0.87 -12.60
N PHE A 45 1.87 -0.64 -13.84
CA PHE A 45 1.47 -1.74 -14.73
C PHE A 45 2.62 -2.71 -15.03
N ALA A 46 3.82 -2.20 -15.26
CA ALA A 46 4.99 -3.01 -15.52
C ALA A 46 5.38 -3.92 -14.34
N GLN A 47 4.98 -3.58 -13.11
CA GLN A 47 5.26 -4.37 -11.92
C GLN A 47 4.31 -5.55 -11.72
N ILE A 48 3.11 -5.54 -12.32
CA ILE A 48 2.07 -6.57 -12.10
C ILE A 48 2.59 -7.99 -12.35
N ARG A 49 3.43 -8.17 -13.39
CA ARG A 49 4.03 -9.47 -13.75
C ARG A 49 4.92 -10.08 -12.67
N TYR A 50 5.33 -9.31 -11.66
CA TYR A 50 6.21 -9.78 -10.60
C TYR A 50 5.45 -10.24 -9.36
N TYR A 51 4.13 -10.06 -9.28
CA TYR A 51 3.33 -10.34 -8.08
C TYR A 51 3.54 -11.73 -7.45
N ASP A 52 3.80 -12.75 -8.28
CA ASP A 52 4.08 -14.12 -7.85
C ASP A 52 5.56 -14.51 -8.07
N ARG A 53 6.48 -13.54 -8.12
CA ARG A 53 7.89 -13.72 -8.46
C ARG A 53 8.79 -12.97 -7.47
N VAL A 54 9.99 -13.50 -7.29
CA VAL A 54 11.04 -12.82 -6.54
C VAL A 54 11.63 -11.69 -7.40
N ASP A 55 11.50 -10.44 -6.95
CA ASP A 55 12.22 -9.28 -7.50
C ASP A 55 12.78 -8.46 -6.33
N PRO A 56 14.09 -8.54 -6.03
CA PRO A 56 14.71 -7.83 -4.90
C PRO A 56 14.55 -6.31 -4.92
N ARG A 57 14.19 -5.73 -6.09
CA ARG A 57 13.84 -4.31 -6.18
C ARG A 57 12.49 -3.98 -5.55
N GLY A 58 11.67 -4.99 -5.25
CA GLY A 58 10.32 -4.83 -4.74
C GLY A 58 9.34 -4.31 -5.81
N HIS A 59 8.10 -4.74 -5.71
CA HIS A 59 7.05 -4.45 -6.70
C HIS A 59 5.70 -4.14 -6.08
N LEU A 60 5.71 -3.49 -4.91
CA LEU A 60 4.52 -3.02 -4.17
C LEU A 60 3.45 -2.38 -5.06
N TYR A 61 3.83 -1.50 -5.99
CA TYR A 61 2.85 -0.80 -6.81
C TYR A 61 2.07 -1.76 -7.70
N GLY A 62 2.77 -2.71 -8.34
CA GLY A 62 2.15 -3.76 -9.12
C GLY A 62 1.34 -4.73 -8.28
N ALA A 63 1.77 -5.01 -7.04
CA ALA A 63 1.11 -5.92 -6.13
C ALA A 63 -0.30 -5.45 -5.73
N ILE A 64 -0.48 -4.14 -5.49
CA ILE A 64 -1.80 -3.53 -5.24
C ILE A 64 -2.76 -3.84 -6.40
N LEU A 65 -2.32 -3.60 -7.64
CA LEU A 65 -3.18 -3.79 -8.80
C LEU A 65 -3.38 -5.26 -9.16
N ALA A 66 -2.35 -6.11 -8.96
CA ALA A 66 -2.42 -7.55 -9.20
C ALA A 66 -3.38 -8.24 -8.24
N SER A 67 -3.28 -7.95 -6.93
CA SER A 67 -4.19 -8.48 -5.91
C SER A 67 -5.63 -8.04 -6.16
N LEU A 68 -5.86 -6.77 -6.53
CA LEU A 68 -7.19 -6.28 -6.91
C LEU A 68 -7.75 -7.00 -8.15
N ARG A 69 -6.93 -7.27 -9.17
CA ARG A 69 -7.34 -8.04 -10.35
C ARG A 69 -7.75 -9.46 -9.98
N LYS A 70 -6.95 -10.15 -9.15
CA LYS A 70 -7.29 -11.50 -8.67
C LYS A 70 -8.62 -11.49 -7.92
N TYR A 71 -8.84 -10.55 -7.00
CA TYR A 71 -10.14 -10.37 -6.34
C TYR A 71 -11.29 -10.27 -7.35
N ARG A 72 -11.18 -9.35 -8.33
CA ARG A 72 -12.24 -9.12 -9.33
C ARG A 72 -12.54 -10.35 -10.18
N ASN A 73 -11.54 -11.16 -10.48
CA ASN A 73 -11.69 -12.36 -11.30
C ASN A 73 -12.26 -13.56 -10.52
N GLU A 74 -12.04 -13.61 -9.20
CA GLU A 74 -12.35 -14.78 -8.39
C GLU A 74 -13.59 -14.62 -7.51
N ILE A 75 -14.06 -13.38 -7.27
CA ILE A 75 -15.17 -13.10 -6.36
C ILE A 75 -16.49 -13.79 -6.75
N ALA A 76 -16.70 -14.06 -8.03
CA ALA A 76 -17.88 -14.81 -8.50
C ALA A 76 -17.83 -16.31 -8.14
N ASN A 77 -16.66 -16.86 -7.84
CA ASN A 77 -16.41 -18.30 -7.81
C ASN A 77 -15.88 -18.82 -6.46
N ASN A 78 -15.43 -17.96 -5.54
CA ASN A 78 -14.73 -18.43 -4.34
C ASN A 78 -14.72 -17.44 -3.18
N ASN A 79 -15.04 -17.94 -1.97
CA ASN A 79 -14.87 -17.21 -0.72
C ASN A 79 -13.40 -16.80 -0.45
N SER A 80 -12.42 -17.50 -1.04
CA SER A 80 -11.00 -17.13 -0.93
C SER A 80 -10.65 -15.83 -1.63
N ALA A 81 -11.49 -15.33 -2.55
CA ALA A 81 -11.24 -14.07 -3.25
C ALA A 81 -11.07 -12.90 -2.26
N GLN A 82 -11.78 -12.95 -1.13
CA GLN A 82 -11.68 -11.93 -0.07
C GLN A 82 -10.25 -11.76 0.48
N TYR A 83 -9.42 -12.82 0.45
CA TYR A 83 -8.00 -12.70 0.83
C TYR A 83 -7.23 -11.80 -0.14
N HIS A 84 -7.54 -11.83 -1.44
CA HIS A 84 -6.91 -10.94 -2.40
C HIS A 84 -7.25 -9.47 -2.13
N LEU A 85 -8.48 -9.16 -1.73
CA LEU A 85 -8.84 -7.80 -1.34
C LEU A 85 -8.19 -7.41 0.00
N ALA A 86 -8.07 -8.34 0.94
CA ALA A 86 -7.36 -8.10 2.19
C ALA A 86 -5.87 -7.78 1.96
N PHE A 87 -5.22 -8.49 1.05
CA PHE A 87 -3.83 -8.24 0.63
C PHE A 87 -3.73 -6.89 -0.09
N CYS A 88 -4.64 -6.58 -1.01
CA CYS A 88 -4.73 -5.27 -1.64
C CYS A 88 -4.82 -4.15 -0.59
N ALA A 89 -5.67 -4.30 0.42
CA ALA A 89 -5.80 -3.33 1.51
C ALA A 89 -4.51 -3.20 2.34
N HIS A 90 -3.77 -4.30 2.56
CA HIS A 90 -2.45 -4.27 3.20
C HIS A 90 -1.44 -3.46 2.39
N TYR A 91 -1.26 -3.82 1.11
CA TYR A 91 -0.34 -3.15 0.21
C TYR A 91 -0.69 -1.67 0.00
N VAL A 92 -1.97 -1.31 0.02
CA VAL A 92 -2.39 0.08 0.02
C VAL A 92 -1.92 0.77 1.31
N GLY A 93 -1.97 0.12 2.47
CA GLY A 93 -1.35 0.63 3.72
C GLY A 93 0.15 0.91 3.55
N ASP A 94 0.89 -0.11 3.13
CA ASP A 94 2.34 -0.06 2.86
C ASP A 94 2.73 1.09 1.93
N LEU A 95 1.88 1.41 0.95
CA LEU A 95 2.11 2.49 0.00
C LEU A 95 2.36 3.86 0.67
N SER A 96 1.71 4.12 1.82
CA SER A 96 1.89 5.37 2.58
C SER A 96 3.05 5.32 3.58
N GLN A 97 3.61 4.14 3.84
CA GLN A 97 4.79 3.99 4.67
C GLN A 97 6.00 4.56 3.88
N PRO A 98 6.65 5.65 4.35
CA PRO A 98 7.66 6.34 3.55
C PRO A 98 8.87 5.47 3.13
N LEU A 99 9.33 4.60 4.03
CA LEU A 99 10.49 3.73 3.86
C LEU A 99 10.22 2.51 2.96
N HIS A 100 8.97 2.10 2.78
CA HIS A 100 8.60 1.09 1.77
C HIS A 100 8.80 1.59 0.34
N ASN A 101 9.04 2.90 0.16
CA ASN A 101 9.17 3.56 -1.13
C ASN A 101 10.59 4.12 -1.40
N THR A 102 11.55 3.88 -0.51
CA THR A 102 12.94 4.33 -0.63
C THR A 102 13.89 3.15 -0.78
N ILE A 103 15.17 3.42 -1.04
CA ILE A 103 16.19 2.36 -1.09
C ILE A 103 16.39 1.74 0.30
N TRP A 104 16.70 0.45 0.33
CA TRP A 104 17.03 -0.30 1.55
C TRP A 104 18.46 -0.01 2.05
N ASN A 105 18.70 1.23 2.47
CA ASN A 105 19.97 1.68 3.05
C ASN A 105 19.96 1.65 4.59
N ASP A 106 21.02 2.14 5.22
CA ASP A 106 21.18 2.05 6.68
C ASP A 106 20.12 2.86 7.45
N PHE A 107 19.75 4.04 6.94
CA PHE A 107 18.65 4.82 7.53
C PHE A 107 17.35 4.02 7.49
N ASN A 108 17.04 3.38 6.36
CA ASN A 108 15.85 2.55 6.22
C ASN A 108 15.87 1.38 7.21
N LYS A 109 16.95 0.58 7.21
CA LYS A 109 17.11 -0.59 8.08
C LYS A 109 16.93 -0.28 9.56
N VAL A 110 17.54 0.81 10.03
CA VAL A 110 17.50 1.20 11.45
C VAL A 110 16.11 1.70 11.86
N ASN A 111 15.42 2.42 10.97
CA ASN A 111 14.19 3.14 11.34
C ASN A 111 12.90 2.44 10.91
N HIS A 112 12.94 1.43 10.04
CA HIS A 112 11.74 0.80 9.47
C HIS A 112 10.72 0.38 10.53
N ARG A 113 11.16 -0.39 11.54
CA ARG A 113 10.27 -0.86 12.63
C ARG A 113 9.68 0.27 13.46
N ALA A 114 10.44 1.36 13.66
CA ALA A 114 9.98 2.50 14.44
C ALA A 114 8.86 3.26 13.71
N PHE A 115 8.90 3.32 12.37
CA PHE A 115 7.82 3.91 11.58
C PHE A 115 6.54 3.09 11.66
N ASP A 116 6.65 1.76 11.59
CA ASP A 116 5.49 0.86 11.67
C ASP A 116 4.84 0.95 13.05
N ALA A 117 5.66 0.97 14.12
CA ALA A 117 5.20 1.10 15.50
C ALA A 117 4.45 2.42 15.76
N ILE A 118 4.76 3.52 15.07
CA ILE A 118 4.01 4.78 15.20
C ILE A 118 2.58 4.61 14.68
N LEU A 119 2.37 3.85 13.60
CA LEU A 119 1.02 3.60 13.08
C LEU A 119 0.23 2.68 14.01
N GLU A 120 0.85 1.59 14.47
CA GLU A 120 0.19 0.60 15.32
C GLU A 120 -0.26 1.18 16.66
N ASN A 121 0.62 1.91 17.35
CA ASN A 121 0.37 2.39 18.71
C ASN A 121 -0.47 3.69 18.79
N GLU A 122 -0.70 4.37 17.68
CA GLU A 122 -1.39 5.67 17.68
C GLU A 122 -2.63 5.67 16.77
N VAL A 123 -2.51 5.17 15.53
CA VAL A 123 -3.52 5.42 14.50
C VAL A 123 -4.76 4.57 14.68
N LEU A 124 -4.63 3.32 15.14
CA LEU A 124 -5.76 2.41 15.30
C LEU A 124 -6.80 2.88 16.33
N ASP A 125 -6.36 3.63 17.32
CA ASP A 125 -7.20 4.17 18.40
C ASP A 125 -7.74 5.58 18.12
N ASN A 126 -7.28 6.23 17.04
CA ASN A 126 -7.55 7.63 16.73
C ASN A 126 -7.95 7.84 15.25
N LEU A 127 -8.97 7.09 14.82
CA LEU A 127 -9.38 7.06 13.41
C LEU A 127 -9.97 8.39 12.91
N ASP A 128 -10.54 9.20 13.80
CA ASP A 128 -11.11 10.51 13.54
C ASP A 128 -10.09 11.52 12.98
N ARG A 129 -8.80 11.30 13.28
CA ARG A 129 -7.70 12.13 12.78
C ARG A 129 -7.30 11.80 11.34
N ILE A 130 -7.79 10.69 10.78
CA ILE A 130 -7.56 10.30 9.39
C ILE A 130 -8.50 11.11 8.49
N ARG A 131 -7.93 11.93 7.60
CA ARG A 131 -8.69 12.78 6.68
C ARG A 131 -8.91 12.08 5.36
N ILE A 132 -10.11 11.51 5.19
CA ILE A 132 -10.53 10.93 3.92
C ILE A 132 -10.90 12.04 2.93
N TYR A 133 -10.26 12.03 1.76
CA TYR A 133 -10.60 12.93 0.65
C TYR A 133 -11.11 12.12 -0.57
N HIS A 134 -11.84 12.79 -1.45
CA HIS A 134 -12.41 12.13 -2.63
C HIS A 134 -11.32 11.79 -3.65
N ILE A 135 -11.36 10.56 -4.15
CA ILE A 135 -10.60 10.08 -5.30
C ILE A 135 -11.61 9.45 -6.24
N GLU A 136 -11.63 9.92 -7.49
CA GLU A 136 -12.46 9.34 -8.53
C GLU A 136 -11.70 8.22 -9.25
N ILE A 137 -12.30 7.04 -9.34
CA ILE A 137 -11.74 5.88 -10.02
C ILE A 137 -12.79 5.39 -11.01
N ARG A 138 -12.48 5.49 -12.30
CA ARG A 138 -13.31 4.95 -13.40
C ARG A 138 -12.66 3.73 -14.04
N SER A 139 -11.35 3.57 -13.88
CA SER A 139 -10.56 2.51 -14.50
C SER A 139 -9.37 2.11 -13.65
N GLU A 140 -8.78 0.94 -13.94
CA GLU A 140 -7.48 0.54 -13.35
C GLU A 140 -6.37 1.55 -13.62
N ARG A 141 -6.45 2.28 -14.74
CA ARG A 141 -5.48 3.33 -15.07
C ARG A 141 -5.55 4.47 -14.05
N ASP A 142 -6.72 4.79 -13.52
CA ASP A 142 -6.89 5.81 -12.49
C ASP A 142 -6.32 5.32 -11.16
N ILE A 143 -6.52 4.05 -10.81
CA ILE A 143 -5.87 3.41 -9.65
C ILE A 143 -4.34 3.51 -9.80
N ALA A 144 -3.80 3.14 -10.96
CA ALA A 144 -2.36 3.19 -11.21
C ALA A 144 -1.78 4.63 -11.14
N LYS A 145 -2.54 5.65 -11.56
CA LYS A 145 -2.15 7.05 -11.40
C LYS A 145 -2.11 7.45 -9.92
N GLU A 146 -3.10 7.06 -9.14
CA GLU A 146 -3.16 7.37 -7.71
C GLU A 146 -2.10 6.62 -6.90
N ILE A 147 -1.85 5.35 -7.22
CA ILE A 147 -0.73 4.59 -6.66
C ILE A 147 0.59 5.34 -6.93
N ALA A 148 0.83 5.74 -8.18
CA ALA A 148 2.05 6.46 -8.54
C ALA A 148 2.13 7.83 -7.83
N ARG A 149 1.00 8.55 -7.67
CA ARG A 149 0.97 9.83 -6.96
C ARG A 149 1.35 9.67 -5.49
N ILE A 150 0.73 8.71 -4.80
CA ILE A 150 0.99 8.44 -3.37
C ILE A 150 2.41 7.91 -3.18
N ALA A 151 2.87 6.97 -4.00
CA ALA A 151 4.25 6.48 -3.96
C ALA A 151 5.28 7.61 -4.03
N ASN A 152 5.08 8.60 -4.92
CA ASN A 152 5.97 9.75 -4.99
C ASN A 152 5.86 10.68 -3.76
N ILE A 153 4.70 10.78 -3.10
CA ILE A 153 4.53 11.52 -1.85
C ILE A 153 5.29 10.82 -0.71
N SER A 154 5.04 9.53 -0.52
CA SER A 154 5.70 8.69 0.50
C SER A 154 7.21 8.67 0.31
N LYS A 155 7.67 8.47 -0.93
CA LYS A 155 9.10 8.51 -1.28
C LYS A 155 9.77 9.84 -0.94
N ARG A 156 9.13 10.97 -1.29
CA ARG A 156 9.66 12.30 -0.93
C ARG A 156 9.75 12.48 0.57
N MET A 157 8.76 11.98 1.32
CA MET A 157 8.80 11.98 2.78
C MET A 157 9.95 11.12 3.31
N GLY A 158 10.15 9.91 2.80
CA GLY A 158 11.22 9.01 3.24
C GLY A 158 12.59 9.66 3.08
N TYR A 159 12.88 10.20 1.89
CA TYR A 159 14.15 10.91 1.66
C TYR A 159 14.26 12.24 2.42
N LYS A 160 13.16 12.90 2.77
CA LYS A 160 13.18 14.08 3.65
C LYS A 160 13.63 13.69 5.05
N LEU A 161 13.00 12.65 5.62
CA LEU A 161 13.29 12.14 6.95
C LEU A 161 14.72 11.62 7.07
N GLU A 162 15.23 10.98 6.01
CA GLU A 162 16.63 10.56 5.92
C GLU A 162 17.59 11.76 5.98
N ARG A 163 17.37 12.80 5.15
CA ARG A 163 18.22 14.01 5.18
C ARG A 163 18.17 14.73 6.52
N GLU A 164 17.02 14.70 7.18
CA GLU A 164 16.80 15.32 8.50
C GLU A 164 17.23 14.40 9.65
N SER A 165 17.67 13.16 9.37
CA SER A 165 18.08 12.16 10.36
C SER A 165 17.07 11.98 11.51
N ARG A 166 15.78 11.95 11.19
CA ARG A 166 14.71 11.84 12.21
C ARG A 166 13.59 10.90 11.81
N LEU A 167 12.83 10.48 12.82
CA LEU A 167 11.59 9.73 12.62
C LEU A 167 10.46 10.63 12.07
N ILE A 168 9.47 9.97 11.48
CA ILE A 168 8.20 10.61 11.12
C ILE A 168 7.51 11.14 12.38
N THR A 169 6.94 12.33 12.32
CA THR A 169 6.09 12.84 13.40
C THR A 169 4.69 12.22 13.33
N LYS A 170 3.95 12.20 14.45
CA LYS A 170 2.54 11.78 14.47
C LYS A 170 1.70 12.52 13.42
N LYS A 171 1.87 13.84 13.30
CA LYS A 171 1.17 14.67 12.30
C LYS A 171 1.48 14.22 10.86
N GLU A 172 2.75 13.98 10.56
CA GLU A 172 3.15 13.48 9.24
C GLU A 172 2.61 12.06 8.98
N ALA A 173 2.58 11.19 10.00
CA ALA A 173 2.01 9.84 9.91
C ALA A 173 0.51 9.88 9.58
N TYR A 174 -0.27 10.75 10.23
CA TYR A 174 -1.69 10.93 9.89
C TYR A 174 -1.90 11.43 8.46
N VAL A 175 -1.05 12.33 7.97
CA VAL A 175 -1.12 12.79 6.57
C VAL A 175 -0.84 11.62 5.62
N GLN A 176 0.20 10.82 5.88
CA GLN A 176 0.54 9.66 5.06
C GLN A 176 -0.61 8.64 5.02
N ILE A 177 -1.08 8.17 6.17
CA ILE A 177 -2.11 7.13 6.21
C ILE A 177 -3.45 7.61 5.63
N SER A 178 -3.74 8.92 5.67
CA SER A 178 -4.90 9.52 5.02
C SER A 178 -4.89 9.30 3.51
N HIS A 179 -3.73 9.24 2.86
CA HIS A 179 -3.62 8.92 1.44
C HIS A 179 -4.05 7.50 1.14
N SER A 180 -3.54 6.52 1.88
CA SER A 180 -3.89 5.11 1.73
C SER A 180 -5.34 4.83 2.09
N ALA A 181 -5.85 5.44 3.15
CA ALA A 181 -7.25 5.29 3.53
C ALA A 181 -8.21 5.86 2.46
N SER A 182 -7.85 6.99 1.85
CA SER A 182 -8.62 7.59 0.75
C SER A 182 -8.57 6.72 -0.51
N LEU A 183 -7.39 6.20 -0.87
CA LEU A 183 -7.24 5.29 -2.03
C LEU A 183 -8.04 4.01 -1.82
N LEU A 184 -7.92 3.36 -0.66
CA LEU A 184 -8.66 2.15 -0.37
C LEU A 184 -10.17 2.39 -0.41
N LYS A 185 -10.66 3.49 0.17
CA LYS A 185 -12.09 3.83 0.10
C LYS A 185 -12.57 3.99 -1.35
N ALA A 186 -11.78 4.66 -2.18
CA ALA A 186 -12.11 4.83 -3.58
C ALA A 186 -12.10 3.51 -4.37
N ILE A 187 -11.14 2.62 -4.10
CA ILE A 187 -11.11 1.25 -4.67
C ILE A 187 -12.37 0.48 -4.28
N LEU A 188 -12.76 0.51 -2.99
CA LEU A 188 -13.97 -0.16 -2.50
C LEU A 188 -15.24 0.39 -3.16
N ASN A 189 -15.33 1.71 -3.31
CA ASN A 189 -16.47 2.36 -3.99
C ASN A 189 -16.54 1.97 -5.47
N TRP A 190 -15.39 1.92 -6.16
CA TRP A 190 -15.32 1.48 -7.54
C TRP A 190 -15.75 0.01 -7.69
N LEU A 191 -15.30 -0.88 -6.80
CA LEU A 191 -15.75 -2.27 -6.77
C LEU A 191 -17.27 -2.37 -6.56
N ARG A 192 -17.84 -1.62 -5.60
CA ARG A 192 -19.30 -1.56 -5.39
C ARG A 192 -20.05 -1.10 -6.64
N SER A 193 -19.56 -0.08 -7.35
CA SER A 193 -20.18 0.37 -8.60
C SER A 193 -20.16 -0.67 -9.72
N GLN A 194 -19.30 -1.68 -9.61
CA GLN A 194 -19.23 -2.82 -10.53
C GLN A 194 -20.04 -4.04 -10.05
N GLY A 195 -20.77 -3.93 -8.93
CA GLY A 195 -21.44 -5.07 -8.31
C GLY A 195 -20.50 -6.06 -7.62
N LEU A 196 -19.25 -5.65 -7.34
CA LEU A 196 -18.19 -6.48 -6.75
C LEU A 196 -17.82 -6.03 -5.33
N GLY A 197 -18.74 -5.35 -4.64
CA GLY A 197 -18.51 -4.85 -3.29
C GLY A 197 -18.29 -5.99 -2.29
N PRO A 198 -17.32 -5.87 -1.37
CA PRO A 198 -17.25 -6.74 -0.20
C PRO A 198 -18.33 -6.41 0.83
#